data_AF-A0A7J0CHT4-F1
#
_entry.id   AF-A0A7J0CHT4-F1
#
_cell.length_a   1.000
_cell.length_b   1.000
_cell.length_c   1.000
_cell.angle_alpha   90.00
_cell.angle_beta   90.00
_cell.angle_gamma   90.00
#
_symmetry.space_group_name_H-M   'P 1'
#
loop_
_entity.id
_entity.type
_entity.pdbx_description
1 polymer ?
#
loop_
_entity_poly.entity_id
_entity_poly.type
_entity_poly.pdbx_seq_one_letter_code
_entity_poly.pdbx_strand_id
1 'polypeptide(L)' 'MSKTYAGARLRRLREERGLSQAELARMLAISPSYLNQMEHDSRP' A
#
# COMPACT_ATOMS: atom_id res chain seq x y z
N MET A 1 -14.03 16.46 1.09
CA MET A 1 -12.86 15.75 1.66
C MET A 1 -12.18 15.02 0.51
N SER A 2 -10.95 15.38 0.17
CA SER A 2 -10.20 14.71 -0.90
C SER A 2 -10.03 13.24 -0.50
N LYS A 3 -10.79 12.33 -1.11
CA LYS A 3 -10.53 10.90 -1.00
C LYS A 3 -9.11 10.69 -1.46
N THR A 4 -8.21 10.49 -0.53
CA THR A 4 -6.82 10.21 -0.86
C THR A 4 -6.84 8.85 -1.54
N TYR A 5 -6.80 8.83 -2.88
CA TYR A 5 -6.58 7.63 -3.71
C TYR A 5 -5.16 7.05 -3.49
N ALA A 6 -4.68 7.07 -2.25
CA ALA A 6 -3.34 6.63 -1.88
C ALA A 6 -3.19 5.13 -2.05
N GLY A 7 -4.24 4.32 -1.85
CA GLY A 7 -4.14 2.86 -1.97
C GLY A 7 -3.70 2.40 -3.35
N ALA A 8 -4.39 2.86 -4.40
CA ALA A 8 -4.02 2.52 -5.79
C ALA A 8 -2.64 3.07 -6.17
N ARG A 9 -2.29 4.28 -5.72
CA ARG A 9 -0.98 4.89 -5.98
C ARG A 9 0.15 4.15 -5.24
N LEU A 10 -0.09 3.73 -4.00
CA LEU A 10 0.85 2.98 -3.17
C LEU A 10 1.11 1.60 -3.78
N ARG A 11 0.04 0.90 -4.20
CA ARG A 11 0.13 -0.38 -4.90
C ARG A 11 0.94 -0.25 -6.18
N ARG A 12 0.64 0.73 -7.02
CA ARG A 12 1.38 0.97 -8.27
C ARG A 12 2.87 1.21 -8.01
N LEU A 13 3.19 2.05 -7.04
CA LEU A 13 4.55 2.36 -6.64
C LEU A 13 5.30 1.15 -6.08
N ARG A 14 4.61 0.23 -5.42
CA ARG A 14 5.16 -1.06 -4.99
C ARG A 14 5.48 -1.95 -6.19
N GLU A 15 4.53 -2.09 -7.11
CA GLU A 15 4.66 -2.91 -8.33
C GLU A 15 5.76 -2.39 -9.27
N GLU A 16 5.85 -1.07 -9.47
CA GLU A 16 6.90 -0.42 -10.27
C GLU A 16 8.31 -0.66 -9.69
N ARG A 17 8.42 -0.90 -8.39
CA ARG A 17 9.69 -1.27 -7.72
C ARG A 17 9.93 -2.77 -7.63
N GLY A 18 9.04 -3.60 -8.17
CA GLY A 18 9.15 -5.05 -8.11
C GLY A 18 9.08 -5.63 -6.69
N LEU A 19 8.45 -4.90 -5.76
CA LEU A 19 8.37 -5.31 -4.36
C LEU A 19 7.11 -6.15 -4.10
N SER A 20 7.25 -7.21 -3.30
CA SER A 20 6.13 -7.85 -2.62
C SER A 20 5.58 -6.94 -1.51
N GLN A 21 4.34 -7.18 -1.09
CA GLN A 21 3.76 -6.47 0.07
C GLN A 21 4.59 -6.70 1.33
N ALA A 22 5.15 -7.90 1.53
CA ALA A 22 5.97 -8.19 2.70
C ALA A 22 7.28 -7.37 2.70
N GLU A 23 7.91 -7.17 1.54
CA GLU A 23 9.12 -6.35 1.42
C GLU A 23 8.84 -4.87 1.69
N LEU A 24 7.81 -4.32 1.07
CA LEU A 24 7.43 -2.92 1.30
C LEU A 24 7.00 -2.70 2.76
N ALA A 25 6.26 -3.63 3.35
CA ALA A 25 5.84 -3.54 4.75
C ALA A 25 7.04 -3.54 5.71
N ARG A 26 8.06 -4.37 5.45
CA ARG A 26 9.33 -4.34 6.21
C ARG A 26 10.04 -3.00 6.07
N MET A 27 10.14 -2.44 4.87
CA MET A 27 10.78 -1.14 4.64
C MET A 27 10.06 0.00 5.37
N LEU A 28 8.74 -0.08 5.48
CA LEU A 28 7.90 0.90 6.17
C LEU A 28 7.73 0.62 7.68
N ALA A 29 8.35 -0.45 8.20
CA ALA A 29 8.20 -0.92 9.58
C ALA A 29 6.73 -1.13 10.02
N ILE A 30 5.89 -1.64 9.12
CA ILE A 30 4.49 -1.98 9.38
C ILE A 30 4.24 -3.47 9.12
N SER A 31 3.07 -3.96 9.56
CA SER A 31 2.68 -5.34 9.25
C SER A 31 2.25 -5.47 7.77
N PRO A 32 2.52 -6.60 7.11
CA PRO A 32 2.04 -6.86 5.76
C PRO A 32 0.50 -6.76 5.62
N SER A 33 -0.24 -7.17 6.66
CA SER A 33 -1.71 -7.04 6.69
C SER A 33 -2.17 -5.58 6.70
N TYR A 34 -1.47 -4.71 7.43
CA TYR A 34 -1.77 -3.29 7.45
C TYR A 34 -1.46 -2.64 6.10
N LEU A 35 -0.33 -2.98 5.46
CA LEU A 35 -0.05 -2.54 4.09
C LEU A 35 -1.13 -3.02 3.11
N ASN A 36 -1.55 -4.27 3.22
CA ASN A 36 -2.60 -4.82 2.37
C ASN A 36 -3.92 -4.04 2.52
N GLN A 37 -4.29 -3.65 3.75
CA GLN A 37 -5.43 -2.77 3.98
C GLN A 37 -5.19 -1.40 3.35
N MET A 38 -4.04 -0.77 3.51
CA MET A 38 -3.76 0.54 2.88
C MET A 38 -3.86 0.50 1.35
N GLU A 39 -3.42 -0.59 0.71
CA GLU A 39 -3.50 -0.75 -0.75
C GLU A 39 -4.93 -0.98 -1.27
N HIS A 40 -5.82 -1.55 -0.45
CA HIS A 40 -7.16 -1.98 -0.87
C HIS A 40 -8.32 -1.20 -0.22
N ASP A 41 -8.11 -0.55 0.92
CA ASP A 41 -9.14 0.12 1.72
C ASP A 41 -9.39 1.54 1.19
N SER A 42 -9.81 1.59 -0.06
CA SER A 42 -10.44 2.75 -0.67
C SER A 42 -11.83 2.91 -0.03
N ARG A 43 -11.90 3.46 1.18
CA ARG A 43 -13.20 3.74 1.81
C ARG A 43 -14.06 4.62 0.87
N PRO A 44 -15.36 4.32 0.74
CA PRO A 44 -16.28 5.02 -0.14
C PRO A 44 -16.55 6.47 0.28
#